data_AF-A0A8X7REB1-F1
#
_entry.id   AF-A0A8X7REB1-F1
#
_cell.length_a   1.000
_cell.length_b   1.000
_cell.length_c   1.000
_cell.angle_alpha   90.00
_cell.angle_beta   90.00
_cell.angle_gamma   90.00
#
_symmetry.space_group_name_H-M   'P 1'
#
loop_
_entity.id
_entity.type
_entity.pdbx_description
1 polymer ?
#
loop_
_entity_poly.entity_id
_entity_poly.type
_entity_poly.pdbx_seq_one_letter_code
_entity_poly.pdbx_strand_id
1 'polypeptide(L)'
;MSQGQWLEKSGGQKKQAPSGGLKISIPKFDNSTLITGYSKTLIGRCMNPLKQEMNGLLYHLPRIWNVEERVVGADLGLGRFQFDFQEEEDIIEGLRMSHFILIIGCCLW
;
A
#
# COMPACT_ATOMS: atom_id res chain seq x y z
N MET A 1 32.10 -45.03 -44.42
CA MET A 1 32.88 -43.92 -43.85
C MET A 1 32.55 -43.83 -42.37
N SER A 2 33.35 -44.53 -41.56
CA SER A 2 33.27 -44.60 -40.09
C SER A 2 34.45 -43.81 -39.53
N GLN A 3 34.17 -42.85 -38.65
CA GLN A 3 35.10 -42.10 -37.79
C GLN A 3 34.20 -41.29 -36.83
N GLY A 4 34.32 -41.30 -35.51
CA GLY A 4 35.21 -42.03 -34.63
C GLY A 4 34.59 -42.17 -33.25
N GLN A 5 35.06 -43.18 -32.56
CA GLN A 5 34.77 -43.57 -31.19
C GLN A 5 35.35 -42.54 -30.20
N TRP A 6 34.54 -42.08 -29.25
CA TRP A 6 35.05 -41.64 -27.95
C TRP A 6 34.38 -42.50 -26.87
N LEU A 7 35.25 -43.21 -26.15
CA LEU A 7 34.94 -44.22 -25.16
C LEU A 7 35.32 -43.69 -23.76
N GLU A 8 34.42 -43.96 -22.81
CA GLU A 8 34.61 -44.19 -21.37
C GLU A 8 34.91 -43.05 -20.36
N LYS A 9 33.90 -42.91 -19.48
CA LYS A 9 33.89 -43.03 -18.00
C LYS A 9 34.68 -42.07 -17.10
N SER A 10 33.96 -41.81 -16.01
CA SER A 10 34.37 -41.54 -14.62
C SER A 10 34.69 -40.11 -14.19
N GLY A 11 33.96 -39.69 -13.15
CA GLY A 11 34.54 -38.91 -12.06
C GLY A 11 34.31 -37.40 -12.12
N GLY A 12 33.07 -36.94 -11.97
CA GLY A 12 32.77 -35.54 -11.73
C GLY A 12 31.70 -35.38 -10.68
N GLN A 13 32.10 -35.04 -9.44
CA GLN A 13 31.17 -34.65 -8.38
C GLN A 13 30.18 -33.61 -8.93
N LYS A 14 28.88 -33.88 -8.81
CA LYS A 14 27.85 -32.85 -8.95
C LYS A 14 28.06 -31.84 -7.83
N LYS A 15 28.92 -30.83 -8.04
CA LYS A 15 28.84 -29.60 -7.26
C LYS A 15 27.53 -28.95 -7.68
N GLN A 16 26.48 -29.19 -6.89
CA GLN A 16 25.29 -28.35 -6.93
C GLN A 16 25.80 -26.92 -6.82
N ALA A 17 25.59 -26.14 -7.88
CA ALA A 17 25.76 -24.70 -7.79
C ALA A 17 24.97 -24.24 -6.55
N PRO A 18 25.52 -23.37 -5.70
CA PRO A 18 24.73 -22.84 -4.60
C PRO A 18 23.47 -22.25 -5.23
N SER A 19 22.31 -22.78 -4.86
CA SER A 19 21.01 -22.13 -5.01
C SER A 19 20.97 -20.92 -4.07
N GLY A 20 22.04 -20.12 -4.08
CA GLY A 20 22.10 -18.83 -3.45
C GLY A 20 21.31 -17.91 -4.34
N GLY A 21 19.99 -17.87 -4.14
CA GLY A 21 19.20 -16.74 -4.61
C GLY A 21 19.97 -15.47 -4.26
N LEU A 22 20.10 -14.57 -5.23
CA LEU A 22 20.78 -13.29 -5.05
C LEU A 22 20.17 -12.60 -3.83
N LYS A 23 20.87 -12.66 -2.70
CA LYS A 23 20.46 -11.99 -1.47
C LYS A 23 20.69 -10.51 -1.68
N ILE A 24 19.70 -9.83 -2.23
CA ILE A 24 19.67 -8.38 -2.29
C ILE A 24 19.50 -7.92 -0.84
N SER A 25 20.60 -7.45 -0.26
CA SER A 25 20.58 -6.82 1.06
C SER A 25 20.07 -5.40 0.88
N ILE A 26 18.84 -5.15 1.32
CA ILE A 26 18.25 -3.81 1.30
C ILE A 26 18.99 -2.97 2.36
N PRO A 27 19.61 -1.85 1.99
CA PRO A 27 20.24 -0.98 2.97
C PRO A 27 19.21 -0.52 3.99
N LYS A 28 19.61 -0.47 5.27
CA LYS A 28 18.75 0.05 6.33
C LYS A 28 18.52 1.53 6.06
N PHE A 29 17.33 1.84 5.55
CA PHE A 29 16.89 3.21 5.37
C PHE A 29 16.33 3.73 6.70
N ASP A 30 16.76 4.93 7.09
CA ASP A 30 16.20 5.58 8.27
C ASP A 30 14.85 6.22 7.92
N ASN A 31 13.77 5.59 8.39
CA ASN A 31 12.39 6.06 8.19
C ASN A 31 11.95 7.09 9.24
N SER A 32 12.79 7.48 10.20
CA SER A 32 12.42 8.35 11.31
C SER A 32 11.70 9.62 10.86
N THR A 33 12.28 10.33 9.89
CA THR A 33 11.74 11.56 9.31
C THR A 33 10.40 11.35 8.59
N LEU A 34 10.26 10.23 7.87
CA LEU A 34 9.02 9.88 7.16
C LEU A 34 7.91 9.52 8.14
N ILE A 35 8.23 8.76 9.20
CA ILE A 35 7.27 8.39 10.23
C ILE A 35 6.75 9.64 10.95
N THR A 36 7.63 10.60 11.26
CA THR A 36 7.22 11.87 11.87
C THR A 36 6.42 12.74 10.90
N GLY A 37 6.78 12.77 9.61
CA GLY A 37 6.03 13.54 8.60
C GLY A 37 4.63 13.01 8.33
N TYR A 38 4.44 11.68 8.42
CA TYR A 38 3.16 11.01 8.15
C TYR A 38 2.38 10.64 9.41
N SER A 39 2.78 11.11 10.60
CA SER A 39 2.11 10.76 11.86
C SER A 39 0.64 11.17 11.92
N LYS A 40 0.26 12.18 11.14
CA LYS A 40 -1.10 12.74 11.05
C LYS A 40 -1.85 12.35 9.78
N THR A 41 -1.38 11.32 9.08
CA THR A 41 -2.07 10.82 7.88
C THR A 41 -3.03 9.69 8.20
N LEU A 42 -4.22 9.76 7.63
CA LEU A 42 -5.19 8.68 7.62
C LEU A 42 -5.20 8.01 6.26
N ILE A 43 -4.96 6.71 6.23
CA ILE A 43 -5.08 5.91 5.01
C ILE A 43 -6.34 5.06 5.12
N GLY A 44 -7.24 5.24 4.15
CA GLY A 44 -8.47 4.47 4.06
C GLY A 44 -8.52 3.61 2.80
N ARG A 45 -9.40 2.62 2.82
CA ARG A 45 -9.75 1.83 1.64
C ARG A 45 -11.23 1.99 1.36
N CYS A 46 -11.56 2.24 0.09
CA CYS A 46 -12.93 2.18 -0.40
C CYS A 46 -13.42 0.73 -0.31
N MET A 47 -14.53 0.51 0.39
CA MET A 47 -15.09 -0.83 0.55
C MET A 47 -15.88 -1.30 -0.67
N ASN A 48 -16.41 -0.36 -1.47
CA ASN A 48 -17.22 -0.67 -2.64
C ASN A 48 -16.83 0.17 -3.87
N PRO A 49 -15.73 -0.18 -4.55
CA PRO A 49 -15.23 0.57 -5.70
C PRO A 49 -16.17 0.57 -6.92
N LEU A 50 -17.20 -0.30 -6.96
CA LEU A 50 -18.18 -0.35 -8.05
C LEU A 50 -19.23 0.77 -7.95
N LYS A 51 -19.47 1.27 -6.74
CA LYS A 51 -20.48 2.32 -6.48
C LYS A 51 -19.90 3.60 -5.90
N GLN A 52 -18.73 3.51 -5.28
CA GLN A 52 -18.03 4.64 -4.69
C GLN A 52 -16.82 4.99 -5.55
N GLU A 53 -17.00 6.02 -6.37
CA GLU A 53 -15.92 6.68 -7.11
C GLU A 53 -14.93 7.33 -6.12
N MET A 54 -13.63 7.12 -6.34
CA MET A 54 -12.56 7.65 -5.46
C MET A 54 -12.58 9.17 -5.37
N ASN A 55 -12.78 9.86 -6.50
CA ASN A 55 -12.88 11.31 -6.56
C ASN A 55 -14.08 11.84 -5.77
N GLY A 56 -15.21 11.14 -5.83
CA GLY A 56 -16.40 11.49 -5.03
C GLY A 56 -16.12 11.32 -3.55
N LEU A 57 -15.47 10.23 -3.16
CA LEU A 57 -15.11 9.97 -1.76
C LEU A 57 -14.17 11.06 -1.21
N LEU A 58 -13.13 11.44 -1.97
CA LEU A 58 -12.19 12.50 -1.61
C LEU A 58 -12.87 13.87 -1.46
N TYR A 59 -13.92 14.14 -2.25
CA TYR A 59 -14.68 15.38 -2.17
C TYR A 59 -15.71 15.41 -1.03
N HIS A 60 -16.39 14.28 -0.78
CA HIS A 60 -17.48 14.21 0.19
C HIS A 60 -17.01 13.97 1.63
N LEU A 61 -15.97 13.17 1.85
CA LEU A 61 -15.51 12.85 3.21
C LEU A 61 -15.07 14.09 4.02
N PRO A 62 -14.25 15.02 3.48
CA PRO A 62 -13.87 16.23 4.19
C PRO A 62 -15.06 17.09 4.62
N ARG A 63 -16.14 17.09 3.83
CA ARG A 63 -17.37 17.82 4.13
C ARG A 63 -18.19 17.17 5.23
N ILE A 64 -18.31 15.85 5.18
CA ILE A 64 -19.04 15.09 6.20
C ILE A 64 -18.35 15.20 7.57
N TRP A 65 -17.02 15.25 7.59
CA TRP A 65 -16.22 15.43 8.81
C TRP A 65 -16.07 16.89 9.23
N ASN A 66 -16.57 17.86 8.44
CA ASN A 66 -16.44 19.30 8.70
C ASN A 66 -14.98 19.79 8.81
N VAL A 67 -14.11 19.23 7.95
CA VAL A 67 -12.66 19.48 7.87
C VAL A 67 -12.22 19.89 6.45
N GLU A 68 -13.15 20.33 5.59
CA GLU A 68 -12.93 20.61 4.15
C GLU A 68 -11.69 21.47 3.85
N GLU A 69 -11.35 22.43 4.71
CA GLU A 69 -10.20 23.33 4.51
C GLU A 69 -8.92 22.90 5.24
N ARG A 70 -9.00 21.87 6.10
CA ARG A 70 -7.90 21.42 6.98
C ARG A 70 -7.30 20.08 6.60
N VAL A 71 -7.82 19.45 5.55
CA VAL A 71 -7.39 18.12 5.10
C VAL A 71 -7.02 18.12 3.62
N VAL A 72 -5.90 17.48 3.30
CA VAL A 72 -5.49 17.26 1.90
C VAL A 72 -5.75 15.80 1.55
N GLY A 73 -6.63 15.58 0.57
CA GLY A 73 -6.96 14.25 0.05
C GLY A 73 -6.11 13.87 -1.15
N ALA A 74 -5.54 12.66 -1.14
CA ALA A 74 -4.80 12.09 -2.26
C ALA A 74 -5.30 10.68 -2.59
N ASP A 75 -5.42 10.37 -3.89
CA ASP A 75 -5.69 9.01 -4.36
C ASP A 75 -4.39 8.22 -4.43
N LEU A 76 -4.33 7.10 -3.70
CA LEU A 76 -3.20 6.17 -3.71
C LEU A 76 -3.37 5.05 -4.76
N GLY A 77 -4.50 5.01 -5.45
CA GLY A 77 -4.88 3.95 -6.37
C GLY A 77 -5.26 2.66 -5.66
N LEU A 78 -5.70 1.67 -6.44
CA LEU A 78 -6.15 0.36 -5.93
C LEU A 78 -7.27 0.47 -4.87
N GLY A 79 -8.14 1.48 -5.01
CA GLY A 79 -9.23 1.77 -4.07
C GLY A 79 -8.75 2.27 -2.71
N ARG A 80 -7.55 2.86 -2.62
CA ARG A 80 -7.01 3.45 -1.39
C ARG A 80 -6.92 4.95 -1.52
N PHE A 81 -7.19 5.64 -0.43
CA PHE A 81 -7.04 7.08 -0.34
C PHE A 81 -6.23 7.44 0.89
N GLN A 82 -5.60 8.60 0.83
CA GLN A 82 -4.87 9.20 1.93
C GLN A 82 -5.48 10.56 2.23
N PHE A 83 -5.66 10.85 3.50
CA PHE A 83 -5.94 12.18 4.00
C PHE A 83 -4.80 12.61 4.90
N ASP A 84 -4.24 13.78 4.63
CA ASP A 84 -3.26 14.42 5.50
C ASP A 84 -3.94 15.50 6.32
N PHE A 85 -3.85 15.39 7.64
CA PHE A 85 -4.49 16.28 8.60
C PHE A 85 -3.47 17.20 9.27
N GLN A 86 -3.88 18.43 9.52
CA GLN A 86 -3.03 19.40 10.21
C GLN A 86 -3.05 19.20 11.74
N GLU A 87 -4.23 18.86 12.28
CA GLU A 87 -4.49 18.69 13.71
C GLU A 87 -4.87 17.23 14.04
N GLU A 88 -4.48 16.75 15.22
CA GLU A 88 -4.77 15.37 15.64
C GLU A 88 -6.23 15.20 16.08
N GLU A 89 -6.84 16.29 16.54
CA GLU A 89 -8.24 16.38 16.94
C GLU A 89 -9.18 16.10 15.77
N ASP A 90 -8.86 16.62 14.58
CA ASP A 90 -9.61 16.38 13.34
C ASP A 90 -9.59 14.90 12.94
N ILE A 91 -8.49 14.18 13.24
CA ILE A 91 -8.38 12.73 13.00
C ILE A 91 -9.35 11.97 13.91
N ILE A 92 -9.41 12.34 15.19
CA ILE A 92 -10.28 11.68 16.17
C ILE A 92 -11.74 11.89 15.79
N GLU A 93 -12.15 13.12 15.46
CA GLU A 93 -13.52 13.41 15.06
C GLU A 93 -13.89 12.73 13.74
N GLY A 94 -12.98 12.76 12.76
CA GLY A 94 -13.11 12.05 11.50
C GLY A 94 -13.31 10.55 11.70
N LEU A 95 -12.51 9.91 12.56
CA LEU A 95 -12.63 8.48 12.88
C LEU A 95 -13.94 8.15 13.60
N ARG A 96 -14.39 9.02 14.52
CA ARG A 96 -15.63 8.84 15.27
C ARG A 96 -16.85 8.87 14.35
N MET A 97 -16.86 9.80 13.40
CA MET A 97 -17.92 9.94 12.39
C MET A 97 -17.83 8.86 11.31
N SER A 98 -16.62 8.51 10.88
CA SER A 98 -16.33 7.50 9.85
C SER A 98 -16.95 6.14 10.16
N HIS A 99 -16.86 5.68 11.41
CA HIS A 99 -17.44 4.38 11.80
C HIS A 99 -18.96 4.32 11.58
N PHE A 100 -19.65 5.44 11.74
CA PHE A 100 -21.11 5.51 11.56
C PHE A 100 -21.48 5.68 10.07
N ILE A 101 -20.74 6.52 9.36
CA ILE A 101 -21.04 6.88 7.95
C ILE A 101 -20.56 5.83 6.96
N LEU A 102 -19.42 5.16 7.16
CA LEU A 102 -18.97 4.12 6.25
C LEU A 102 -19.83 2.85 6.32
N ILE A 103 -20.48 2.59 7.47
CA ILE A 103 -21.38 1.44 7.61
C ILE A 103 -22.75 1.75 7.00
N ILE A 104 -23.30 2.93 7.27
CA ILE A 104 -24.66 3.31 6.83
C ILE A 104 -24.64 3.86 5.39
N GLY A 105 -23.67 4.70 5.05
CA GLY A 105 -23.55 5.36 3.76
C GLY A 105 -23.07 4.43 2.63
N CYS A 106 -22.19 3.45 2.89
CA CYS A 106 -21.83 2.45 1.88
C CYS A 106 -22.95 1.46 1.56
N CYS A 107 -23.97 1.33 2.43
CA CYS A 107 -25.14 0.48 2.20
C CYS A 107 -26.26 1.21 1.45
N LEU A 108 -26.35 2.54 1.55
CA LEU A 108 -27.42 3.35 0.96
C LEU A 108 -27.10 3.96 -0.42
N TRP A 109 -25.84 3.89 -0.88
CA TRP A 109 -25.45 4.21 -2.25
C TRP A 109 -25.15 2.94 -3.05
#